data_AF-A0A970X507-F1
#
_entry.id   AF-A0A970X507-F1
#
_cell.length_a   1.000
_cell.length_b   1.000
_cell.length_c   1.000
_cell.angle_alpha   90.00
_cell.angle_beta   90.00
_cell.angle_gamma   90.00
#
_symmetry.space_group_name_H-M   'P 1'
#
loop_
_entity.id
_entity.type
_entity.pdbx_description
1 polymer ?
#
loop_
_entity_poly.entity_id
_entity_poly.type
_entity_poly.pdbx_seq_one_letter_code
_entity_poly.pdbx_strand_id
1 'polypeptide(L)'
;MRGYRAQLLINQADSPFWVQNWLLVLVLLTGLSLTACQRTAMPKPVAEQRLAYPDSGYTHFSDSYYPFEFEYPSFFKVITKPTPDKTTRWVDLRWERYGLTLHTTYQRFTDTGLAAEQPALMAALLDEKRPKGTTVKAYTHPLTKQGLTAYVFVVEGNSPIPMEFIVTDGLHHSFSGRLLFDNQPNSEAMADILAGITKDMQYLMDHFTLTLRP
;
A
#
# COMPACT_ATOMS: atom_id res chain seq x y z
N MET A 1 -68.99 66.66 68.29
CA MET A 1 -67.88 67.08 67.41
C MET A 1 -67.08 65.83 67.09
N ARG A 2 -67.33 65.18 65.94
CA ARG A 2 -66.61 65.33 64.66
C ARG A 2 -65.08 65.21 64.81
N GLY A 3 -64.52 64.16 64.20
CA GLY A 3 -63.08 63.92 64.03
C GLY A 3 -62.86 62.49 63.50
N TYR A 4 -63.34 62.18 62.29
CA TYR A 4 -62.56 62.08 61.05
C TYR A 4 -61.53 60.93 61.01
N ARG A 5 -61.82 60.01 60.09
CA ARG A 5 -61.04 58.87 59.59
C ARG A 5 -59.64 59.28 59.09
N ALA A 6 -58.70 58.35 59.20
CA ALA A 6 -57.75 58.07 58.11
C ALA A 6 -57.38 56.58 58.14
N GLN A 7 -58.14 55.75 57.43
CA GLN A 7 -57.69 54.41 57.03
C GLN A 7 -56.72 54.59 55.87
N LEU A 8 -55.45 54.29 56.12
CA LEU A 8 -54.41 54.19 55.09
C LEU A 8 -54.73 52.99 54.20
N LEU A 9 -55.26 53.27 53.01
CA LEU A 9 -55.33 52.30 51.91
C LEU A 9 -53.91 52.10 51.39
N ILE A 10 -53.27 51.02 51.82
CA ILE A 10 -52.05 50.52 51.18
C ILE A 10 -52.49 49.87 49.87
N ASN A 11 -52.27 50.59 48.77
CA ASN A 11 -52.33 50.04 47.42
C ASN A 11 -51.42 48.81 47.34
N GLN A 12 -51.98 47.62 47.20
CA GLN A 12 -51.24 46.48 46.67
C GLN A 12 -51.04 46.77 45.18
N ALA A 13 -49.85 47.24 44.83
CA ALA A 13 -49.40 47.27 43.45
C ALA A 13 -49.04 45.84 43.07
N ASP A 14 -49.94 45.15 42.39
CA ASP A 14 -49.65 43.86 41.77
C ASP A 14 -48.49 44.06 40.79
N SER A 15 -47.32 43.50 41.13
CA SER A 15 -46.16 43.55 40.24
C SER A 15 -46.55 42.93 38.89
N PRO A 16 -46.18 43.54 37.76
CA PRO A 16 -46.59 43.06 36.45
C PRO A 16 -46.18 41.59 36.27
N PHE A 17 -47.10 40.74 35.79
CA PHE A 17 -46.92 39.28 35.62
C PHE A 17 -45.58 38.85 34.99
N TRP A 18 -44.96 39.72 34.19
CA TRP A 18 -43.66 39.55 33.56
C TRP A 18 -42.48 39.48 34.55
N VAL A 19 -42.61 40.07 35.75
CA VAL A 19 -41.60 40.09 36.83
C VAL A 19 -41.73 38.89 37.78
N GLN A 20 -42.79 38.08 37.68
CA GLN A 20 -42.90 36.83 38.44
C GLN A 20 -42.24 35.65 37.71
N ASN A 21 -42.28 35.66 36.37
CA ASN A 21 -41.87 34.52 35.54
C ASN A 21 -40.41 34.56 35.04
N TRP A 22 -39.69 35.68 35.21
CA TRP A 22 -38.29 35.79 34.74
C TRP A 22 -37.36 34.79 35.45
N LEU A 23 -37.62 34.46 36.73
CA LEU A 23 -36.87 33.42 37.45
C LEU A 23 -37.06 32.04 36.81
N LEU A 24 -38.27 31.72 36.35
CA LEU A 24 -38.56 30.45 35.67
C LEU A 24 -37.89 30.40 34.30
N VAL A 25 -37.88 31.52 33.57
CA VAL A 25 -37.17 31.63 32.28
C VAL A 25 -35.66 31.49 32.48
N LEU A 26 -35.09 32.12 33.51
CA LEU A 26 -33.67 31.98 33.85
C LEU A 26 -33.33 30.54 34.20
N VAL A 27 -34.13 29.89 35.06
CA VAL A 27 -33.95 28.48 35.45
C VAL A 27 -34.02 27.57 34.23
N LEU A 28 -34.98 27.78 33.33
CA LEU A 28 -35.11 27.03 32.08
C LEU A 28 -33.89 27.23 31.17
N LEU A 29 -33.40 28.47 31.03
CA LEU A 29 -32.23 28.79 30.22
C LEU A 29 -30.96 28.14 30.77
N THR A 30 -30.78 28.14 32.10
CA THR A 30 -29.67 27.41 32.75
C THR A 30 -29.80 25.89 32.65
N GLY A 31 -31.02 25.34 32.63
CA GLY A 31 -31.24 23.91 32.40
C GLY A 31 -30.84 23.47 30.98
N LEU A 32 -31.16 24.30 29.98
CA LEU A 32 -30.82 24.06 28.58
C LEU A 32 -29.32 24.21 28.28
N SER A 33 -28.59 25.05 29.00
CA SER A 33 -27.14 25.20 28.79
C SER A 33 -26.31 24.03 29.34
N LEU A 34 -26.84 23.28 30.31
CA LEU A 34 -26.17 22.11 30.89
C LEU A 34 -26.19 20.86 30.00
N THR A 35 -27.10 20.77 29.02
CA THR A 35 -27.18 19.61 28.10
C THR A 35 -26.38 19.79 26.81
N ALA A 36 -25.95 21.01 26.50
CA ALA A 36 -25.20 21.33 25.26
C ALA A 36 -23.74 20.84 25.27
N CYS A 37 -23.20 20.44 26.42
CA CYS A 37 -21.81 19.97 26.55
C CYS A 37 -21.72 18.44 26.54
N GLN A 38 -22.38 17.78 25.60
CA GLN A 38 -22.03 16.41 25.26
C GLN A 38 -20.87 16.43 24.27
N ARG A 39 -19.64 16.54 24.80
CA ARG A 39 -18.43 16.24 24.02
C ARG A 39 -18.48 14.75 23.70
N THR A 40 -18.97 14.41 22.52
CA THR A 40 -18.76 13.08 21.97
C THR A 40 -17.26 12.91 21.81
N ALA A 41 -16.65 12.15 22.72
CA ALA A 41 -15.27 11.74 22.57
C ALA A 41 -15.21 10.93 21.28
N MET A 42 -14.72 11.54 20.19
CA MET A 42 -14.41 10.78 19.00
C MET A 42 -13.39 9.71 19.42
N PRO A 43 -13.71 8.42 19.30
CA PRO A 43 -12.75 7.39 19.64
C PRO A 43 -11.50 7.63 18.80
N LYS A 44 -10.35 7.75 19.48
CA LYS A 44 -9.06 7.90 18.80
C LYS A 44 -8.94 6.76 17.78
N PRO A 45 -8.59 7.04 16.51
CA PRO A 45 -8.42 5.97 15.53
C PRO A 45 -7.46 4.93 16.11
N VAL A 46 -7.90 3.67 16.13
CA VAL A 46 -7.09 2.55 16.60
C VAL A 46 -5.89 2.48 15.66
N ALA A 47 -4.69 2.72 16.18
CA ALA A 47 -3.48 2.53 15.39
C ALA A 47 -3.38 1.04 15.03
N GLU A 48 -3.38 0.72 13.73
CA GLU A 48 -3.16 -0.65 13.29
C GLU A 48 -1.79 -1.13 13.76
N GLN A 49 -1.74 -2.36 14.27
CA GLN A 49 -0.50 -2.95 14.74
C GLN A 49 0.45 -3.14 13.55
N ARG A 50 1.62 -2.49 13.59
CA ARG A 50 2.67 -2.67 12.57
C ARG A 50 3.07 -4.14 12.50
N LEU A 51 3.08 -4.71 11.29
CA LEU A 51 3.44 -6.10 11.08
C LEU A 51 4.94 -6.23 10.88
N ALA A 52 5.61 -6.98 11.77
CA ALA A 52 7.05 -7.18 11.71
C ALA A 52 7.45 -8.12 10.57
N TYR A 53 8.52 -7.78 9.87
CA TYR A 53 9.14 -8.63 8.87
C TYR A 53 9.88 -9.81 9.53
N PRO A 54 9.74 -11.05 9.05
CA PRO A 54 10.50 -12.17 9.60
C PRO A 54 11.97 -12.11 9.16
N ASP A 55 12.88 -12.50 10.06
CA ASP A 55 14.23 -12.90 9.65
C ASP A 55 14.16 -14.26 8.95
N SER A 56 14.63 -14.34 7.71
CA SER A 56 14.64 -15.59 6.95
C SER A 56 15.89 -15.75 6.12
N GLY A 57 16.31 -17.00 5.93
CA GLY A 57 17.36 -17.34 4.97
C GLY A 57 16.84 -17.32 3.53
N TYR A 58 17.75 -17.41 2.57
CA TYR A 58 17.42 -17.54 1.16
C TYR A 58 17.53 -18.99 0.69
N THR A 59 16.67 -19.36 -0.23
CA THR A 59 16.65 -20.65 -0.93
C THR A 59 17.02 -20.41 -2.39
N HIS A 60 17.82 -21.32 -2.97
CA HIS A 60 18.18 -21.29 -4.39
C HIS A 60 17.10 -21.94 -5.25
N PHE A 61 16.57 -21.22 -6.24
CA PHE A 61 15.73 -21.78 -7.29
C PHE A 61 16.60 -22.20 -8.47
N SER A 62 16.67 -23.50 -8.73
CA SER A 62 17.29 -24.08 -9.92
C SER A 62 16.49 -25.31 -10.35
N ASP A 63 16.08 -25.31 -11.61
CA ASP A 63 15.37 -26.42 -12.24
C ASP A 63 15.72 -26.44 -13.73
N SER A 64 16.08 -27.62 -14.23
CA SER A 64 16.48 -27.87 -15.63
C SER A 64 15.49 -27.38 -16.69
N TYR A 65 14.22 -27.23 -16.33
CA TYR A 65 13.18 -26.75 -17.22
C TYR A 65 13.24 -25.22 -17.44
N TYR A 66 13.88 -24.49 -16.51
CA TYR A 66 13.95 -23.03 -16.50
C TYR A 66 15.35 -22.54 -16.90
N PRO A 67 15.44 -21.60 -17.86
CA PRO A 67 16.71 -21.09 -18.38
C PRO A 67 17.36 -20.01 -17.49
N PHE A 68 17.04 -20.01 -16.20
CA PHE A 68 17.49 -19.02 -15.23
C PHE A 68 17.47 -19.61 -13.83
N GLU A 69 18.21 -18.97 -12.93
CA GLU A 69 18.27 -19.27 -11.51
C GLU A 69 18.25 -17.98 -10.71
N PHE A 70 17.74 -18.05 -9.48
CA PHE A 70 17.72 -16.93 -8.55
C PHE A 70 17.61 -17.42 -7.11
N GLU A 71 17.94 -16.53 -6.17
CA GLU A 71 17.72 -16.77 -4.74
C GLU A 71 16.48 -16.02 -4.25
N TYR A 72 15.73 -16.62 -3.34
CA TYR A 72 14.49 -16.05 -2.80
C TYR A 72 14.29 -16.40 -1.32
N PRO A 73 13.55 -15.60 -0.54
CA PRO A 73 13.35 -15.86 0.88
C PRO A 73 12.64 -17.19 1.15
N SER A 74 13.12 -17.93 2.15
CA SER A 74 12.68 -19.32 2.41
C SER A 74 11.21 -19.45 2.84
N PHE A 75 10.55 -18.36 3.24
CA PHE A 75 9.13 -18.36 3.58
C PHE A 75 8.20 -18.31 2.36
N PHE A 76 8.72 -18.03 1.17
CA PHE A 76 7.93 -18.11 -0.05
C PHE A 76 7.75 -19.56 -0.49
N LYS A 77 6.52 -19.86 -0.89
CA LYS A 77 6.19 -21.10 -1.57
C LYS A 77 6.30 -20.89 -3.07
N VAL A 78 7.10 -21.72 -3.73
CA VAL A 78 7.24 -21.69 -5.20
C VAL A 78 6.03 -22.37 -5.84
N ILE A 79 5.46 -21.71 -6.86
CA ILE A 79 4.37 -22.22 -7.68
C ILE A 79 4.83 -22.17 -9.14
N THR A 80 5.06 -23.34 -9.71
CA THR A 80 5.45 -23.49 -11.11
C THR A 80 4.27 -23.96 -11.95
N LYS A 81 4.19 -23.46 -13.19
CA LYS A 81 3.24 -23.93 -14.21
C LYS A 81 3.99 -24.19 -15.51
N PRO A 82 4.46 -25.42 -15.73
CA PRO A 82 5.10 -25.78 -16.99
C PRO A 82 4.14 -25.55 -18.15
N THR A 83 4.63 -24.87 -19.19
CA THR A 83 3.93 -24.63 -20.44
C THR A 83 4.63 -25.30 -21.62
N PRO A 84 3.90 -25.63 -22.70
CA PRO A 84 4.52 -26.12 -23.93
C PRO A 84 5.41 -25.06 -24.60
N ASP A 85 5.13 -23.78 -24.33
CA ASP A 85 5.90 -22.66 -24.86
C ASP A 85 7.33 -22.67 -24.31
N LYS A 86 8.30 -22.51 -25.22
CA LYS A 86 9.73 -22.45 -24.92
C LYS A 86 10.24 -21.02 -24.72
N THR A 87 9.46 -20.01 -25.13
CA THR A 87 9.88 -18.60 -25.03
C THR A 87 9.42 -17.96 -23.73
N THR A 88 8.26 -18.36 -23.19
CA THR A 88 7.71 -17.81 -21.94
C THR A 88 7.68 -18.85 -20.82
N ARG A 89 8.17 -18.47 -19.63
CA ARG A 89 8.14 -19.30 -18.42
C ARG A 89 7.64 -18.51 -17.22
N TRP A 90 6.93 -19.17 -16.32
CA TRP A 90 6.39 -18.56 -15.08
C TRP A 90 6.85 -19.32 -13.84
N VAL A 91 7.21 -18.55 -12.80
CA VAL A 91 7.53 -19.04 -11.45
C VAL A 91 6.96 -18.04 -10.45
N ASP A 92 5.85 -18.38 -9.81
CA ASP A 92 5.24 -17.50 -8.82
C ASP A 92 5.79 -17.81 -7.42
N LEU A 93 6.06 -16.79 -6.62
CA LEU A 93 6.44 -16.93 -5.21
C LEU A 93 5.29 -16.44 -4.34
N ARG A 94 4.68 -17.35 -3.59
CA ARG A 94 3.51 -17.08 -2.75
C ARG A 94 3.89 -16.98 -1.29
N TRP A 95 3.52 -15.89 -0.63
CA TRP A 95 3.57 -15.76 0.81
C TRP A 95 2.16 -15.77 1.41
N GLU A 96 1.76 -16.93 1.91
CA GLU A 96 0.39 -17.16 2.40
C GLU A 96 0.03 -16.27 3.59
N ARG A 97 0.99 -15.99 4.48
CA ARG A 97 0.75 -15.20 5.72
C ARG A 97 0.17 -13.81 5.46
N TYR A 98 0.59 -13.16 4.38
CA TYR A 98 0.19 -11.79 4.04
C TYR A 98 -0.65 -11.73 2.75
N GLY A 99 -1.09 -12.87 2.21
CA GLY A 99 -1.89 -12.91 0.99
C GLY A 99 -1.19 -12.21 -0.17
N LEU A 100 0.10 -12.45 -0.34
CA LEU A 100 0.94 -11.77 -1.31
C LEU A 100 1.57 -12.76 -2.28
N THR A 101 1.62 -12.42 -3.55
CA THR A 101 2.26 -13.20 -4.60
C THR A 101 3.19 -12.32 -5.40
N LEU A 102 4.45 -12.75 -5.55
CA LEU A 102 5.31 -12.26 -6.61
C LEU A 102 5.05 -13.11 -7.85
N HIS A 103 4.40 -12.51 -8.85
CA HIS A 103 4.24 -13.16 -10.14
C HIS A 103 5.47 -12.88 -10.99
N THR A 104 6.17 -13.92 -11.43
CA THR A 104 7.35 -13.74 -12.29
C THR A 104 7.11 -14.31 -13.68
N THR A 105 7.65 -13.60 -14.67
CA THR A 105 7.59 -14.00 -16.07
C THR A 105 8.96 -13.84 -16.68
N TYR A 106 9.50 -14.94 -17.18
CA TYR A 106 10.64 -14.95 -18.07
C TYR A 106 10.16 -14.96 -19.51
N GLN A 107 10.77 -14.14 -20.36
CA GLN A 107 10.55 -14.09 -21.79
C GLN A 107 11.87 -14.14 -22.54
N ARG A 108 11.90 -14.97 -23.58
CA ARG A 108 12.96 -14.98 -24.59
C ARG A 108 12.46 -14.34 -25.87
N PHE A 109 13.14 -13.31 -26.34
CA PHE A 109 12.91 -12.68 -27.62
C PHE A 109 13.77 -13.37 -28.68
N THR A 110 13.12 -13.98 -29.67
CA THR A 110 13.80 -14.49 -30.86
C THR A 110 14.22 -13.34 -31.75
N ASP A 111 15.45 -13.43 -32.27
CA ASP A 111 16.01 -12.44 -33.17
C ASP A 111 15.15 -12.35 -34.45
N THR A 112 14.51 -11.21 -34.67
CA THR A 112 13.75 -10.94 -35.91
C THR A 112 14.69 -10.61 -37.08
N GLY A 113 16.02 -10.58 -36.85
CA GLY A 113 17.02 -10.16 -37.83
C GLY A 113 17.15 -8.63 -37.95
N LEU A 114 16.44 -7.88 -37.10
CA LEU A 114 16.41 -6.43 -37.09
C LEU A 114 16.95 -5.92 -35.75
N ALA A 115 18.27 -5.97 -35.58
CA ALA A 115 18.95 -5.44 -34.39
C ALA A 115 18.58 -3.96 -34.09
N ALA A 116 18.17 -3.20 -35.10
CA ALA A 116 17.69 -1.83 -34.97
C ALA A 116 16.35 -1.71 -34.20
N GLU A 117 15.55 -2.78 -34.12
CA GLU A 117 14.26 -2.77 -33.41
C GLU A 117 14.40 -3.13 -31.93
N GLN A 118 15.53 -3.69 -31.51
CA GLN A 118 15.77 -4.12 -30.12
C GLN A 118 15.67 -2.97 -29.11
N PRO A 119 16.22 -1.77 -29.35
CA PRO A 119 16.03 -0.64 -28.43
C PRO A 119 14.57 -0.20 -28.31
N ALA A 120 13.80 -0.25 -29.40
CA ALA A 120 12.39 0.11 -29.41
C ALA A 120 11.55 -0.94 -28.65
N LEU A 121 11.89 -2.23 -28.80
CA LEU A 121 11.28 -3.31 -28.04
C LEU A 121 11.54 -3.16 -26.54
N MET A 122 12.78 -2.86 -26.14
CA MET A 122 13.11 -2.62 -24.74
C MET A 122 12.37 -1.40 -24.18
N ALA A 123 12.28 -0.31 -24.94
CA ALA A 123 11.52 0.87 -24.54
C ALA A 123 10.02 0.53 -24.35
N ALA A 124 9.43 -0.25 -25.26
CA ALA A 124 8.06 -0.70 -25.16
C ALA A 124 7.82 -1.62 -23.94
N LEU A 125 8.75 -2.54 -23.65
CA LEU A 125 8.66 -3.39 -22.46
C LEU A 125 8.75 -2.57 -21.17
N LEU A 126 9.67 -1.61 -21.10
CA LEU A 126 9.79 -0.72 -19.96
C LEU A 126 8.53 0.12 -19.76
N ASP A 127 7.92 0.62 -20.84
CA ASP A 127 6.66 1.36 -20.78
C ASP A 127 5.49 0.46 -20.34
N GLU A 128 5.40 -0.77 -20.87
CA GLU A 128 4.36 -1.74 -20.51
C GLU A 128 4.44 -2.16 -19.03
N LYS A 129 5.64 -2.43 -18.54
CA LYS A 129 5.87 -2.88 -17.15
C LYS A 129 5.95 -1.74 -16.15
N ARG A 130 5.96 -0.48 -16.59
CA ARG A 130 5.91 0.66 -15.68
C ARG A 130 4.52 0.71 -15.03
N PRO A 131 4.41 0.60 -13.69
CA PRO A 131 3.14 0.73 -13.02
C PRO A 131 2.51 2.09 -13.31
N LYS A 132 1.20 2.12 -13.56
CA LYS A 132 0.46 3.37 -13.74
C LYS A 132 0.08 3.91 -12.36
N GLY A 133 0.76 4.96 -11.90
CA GLY A 133 0.55 5.57 -10.58
C GLY A 133 1.16 6.96 -10.45
N THR A 134 0.75 7.70 -9.42
CA THR A 134 1.08 9.13 -9.23
C THR A 134 2.56 9.38 -8.88
N THR A 135 3.23 8.40 -8.26
CA THR A 135 4.65 8.49 -7.91
C THR A 135 5.30 7.13 -8.12
N VAL A 136 5.97 6.99 -9.27
CA VAL A 136 6.76 5.82 -9.62
C VAL A 136 8.23 6.18 -9.47
N LYS A 137 8.88 5.60 -8.46
CA LYS A 137 10.33 5.68 -8.34
C LYS A 137 10.94 4.62 -9.25
N ALA A 138 11.70 5.06 -10.24
CA ALA A 138 12.46 4.21 -11.14
C ALA A 138 13.94 4.38 -10.82
N TYR A 139 14.61 3.28 -10.50
CA TYR A 139 16.06 3.27 -10.36
C TYR A 139 16.64 2.12 -11.19
N THR A 140 17.75 2.39 -11.85
CA THR A 140 18.59 1.35 -12.45
C THR A 140 19.50 0.83 -11.35
N HIS A 141 19.36 -0.44 -11.00
CA HIS A 141 20.27 -1.08 -10.05
C HIS A 141 21.63 -1.29 -10.76
N PRO A 142 22.79 -1.21 -10.05
CA PRO A 142 24.02 -1.74 -10.60
C PRO A 142 23.81 -3.19 -11.05
N LEU A 143 24.52 -3.55 -12.12
CA LEU A 143 24.37 -4.79 -12.87
C LEU A 143 24.30 -6.02 -11.96
N THR A 144 23.49 -7.01 -12.33
CA THR A 144 23.51 -8.33 -11.66
C THR A 144 24.92 -8.94 -11.75
N LYS A 145 25.20 -10.03 -11.02
CA LYS A 145 26.49 -10.72 -11.10
C LYS A 145 26.95 -11.06 -12.54
N GLN A 146 26.01 -11.22 -13.48
CA GLN A 146 26.28 -11.52 -14.89
C GLN A 146 26.31 -10.29 -15.81
N GLY A 147 26.19 -9.07 -15.30
CA GLY A 147 26.14 -7.88 -16.14
C GLY A 147 24.75 -7.56 -16.70
N LEU A 148 23.67 -8.12 -16.14
CA LEU A 148 22.31 -7.83 -16.61
C LEU A 148 21.81 -6.51 -16.03
N THR A 149 21.01 -5.77 -16.79
CA THR A 149 20.42 -4.51 -16.34
C THR A 149 19.12 -4.77 -15.59
N ALA A 150 19.00 -4.22 -14.38
CA ALA A 150 17.80 -4.31 -13.58
C ALA A 150 17.10 -2.95 -13.42
N TYR A 151 15.80 -2.94 -13.66
CA TYR A 151 14.89 -1.81 -13.49
C TYR A 151 13.91 -2.13 -12.39
N VAL A 152 13.74 -1.19 -11.46
CA VAL A 152 12.81 -1.34 -10.34
C VAL A 152 11.85 -0.18 -10.32
N PHE A 153 10.56 -0.49 -10.27
CA PHE A 153 9.47 0.46 -10.14
C PHE A 153 8.77 0.23 -8.80
N VAL A 154 8.80 1.25 -7.94
CA VAL A 154 8.07 1.25 -6.67
C VAL A 154 6.96 2.29 -6.72
N VAL A 155 5.76 1.88 -6.33
CA VAL A 155 4.57 2.73 -6.25
C VAL A 155 4.31 3.06 -4.78
N GLU A 156 4.31 4.35 -4.45
CA GLU A 156 4.00 4.81 -3.10
C GLU A 156 2.48 4.82 -2.84
N GLY A 157 2.08 4.55 -1.60
CA GLY A 157 0.68 4.55 -1.16
C GLY A 157 -0.05 3.22 -1.36
N ASN A 158 -1.38 3.26 -1.33
CA ASN A 158 -2.24 2.07 -1.39
C ASN A 158 -2.40 1.55 -2.83
N SER A 159 -1.34 0.97 -3.39
CA SER A 159 -1.36 0.31 -4.70
C SER A 159 -1.56 -1.20 -4.55
N PRO A 160 -2.41 -1.84 -5.38
CA PRO A 160 -2.47 -3.31 -5.46
C PRO A 160 -1.17 -3.91 -6.03
N ILE A 161 -0.39 -3.10 -6.76
CA ILE A 161 0.92 -3.44 -7.31
C ILE A 161 1.93 -2.42 -6.74
N PRO A 162 2.43 -2.64 -5.52
CA PRO A 162 3.38 -1.72 -4.89
C PRO A 162 4.78 -1.76 -5.55
N MET A 163 5.11 -2.85 -6.26
CA MET A 163 6.44 -3.06 -6.84
C MET A 163 6.37 -3.89 -8.11
N GLU A 164 7.15 -3.48 -9.10
CA GLU A 164 7.40 -4.23 -10.33
C GLU A 164 8.88 -4.08 -10.71
N PHE A 165 9.48 -5.14 -11.25
CA PHE A 165 10.87 -5.09 -11.71
C PHE A 165 11.06 -5.83 -13.02
N ILE A 166 12.15 -5.50 -13.71
CA ILE A 166 12.65 -6.21 -14.89
C ILE A 166 14.16 -6.38 -14.75
N VAL A 167 14.67 -7.57 -15.06
CA VAL A 167 16.08 -7.89 -15.28
C VAL A 167 16.25 -8.34 -16.72
N THR A 168 17.18 -7.74 -17.47
CA THR A 168 17.33 -8.02 -18.90
C THR A 168 18.78 -7.90 -19.37
N ASP A 169 19.12 -8.64 -20.42
CA ASP A 169 20.37 -8.47 -21.18
C ASP A 169 20.25 -7.35 -22.24
N GLY A 170 19.06 -6.74 -22.38
CA GLY A 170 18.74 -5.68 -23.33
C GLY A 170 18.42 -6.14 -24.75
N LEU A 171 18.56 -7.43 -25.08
CA LEU A 171 18.52 -7.93 -26.46
C LEU A 171 17.61 -9.14 -26.63
N HIS A 172 17.74 -10.15 -25.78
CA HIS A 172 17.15 -11.47 -26.00
C HIS A 172 16.39 -12.03 -24.81
N HIS A 173 16.65 -11.54 -23.60
CA HIS A 173 16.12 -12.12 -22.38
C HIS A 173 15.57 -11.05 -21.46
N SER A 174 14.36 -11.26 -20.94
CA SER A 174 13.82 -10.50 -19.83
C SER A 174 13.25 -11.44 -18.76
N PHE A 175 13.46 -11.06 -17.52
CA PHE A 175 12.84 -11.66 -16.35
C PHE A 175 12.18 -10.54 -15.57
N SER A 176 10.86 -10.60 -15.43
CA SER A 176 10.06 -9.56 -14.77
C SER A 176 9.34 -10.14 -13.58
N GLY A 177 9.16 -9.33 -12.54
CA GLY A 177 8.42 -9.71 -11.35
C GLY A 177 7.45 -8.61 -10.96
N ARG A 178 6.21 -8.97 -10.63
CA ARG A 178 5.17 -8.05 -10.17
C ARG A 178 4.62 -8.52 -8.84
N LEU A 179 4.69 -7.65 -7.85
CA LEU A 179 4.21 -7.93 -6.50
C LEU A 179 2.72 -7.60 -6.40
N LEU A 180 1.87 -8.58 -6.11
CA LEU A 180 0.43 -8.42 -5.95
C LEU A 180 0.00 -8.84 -4.54
N PHE A 181 -0.94 -8.09 -3.98
CA PHE A 181 -1.71 -8.54 -2.84
C PHE A 181 -3.08 -9.07 -3.30
N ASP A 182 -3.60 -10.06 -2.59
CA ASP A 182 -4.97 -10.56 -2.81
C ASP A 182 -6.02 -9.47 -2.57
N ASN A 183 -5.74 -8.58 -1.62
CA ASN A 183 -6.58 -7.47 -1.22
C ASN A 183 -5.75 -6.18 -1.19
N GLN A 184 -6.39 -5.02 -1.35
CA GLN A 184 -5.67 -3.75 -1.31
C GLN A 184 -4.95 -3.59 0.05
N PRO A 185 -3.62 -3.43 0.06
CA PRO A 185 -2.86 -3.33 1.30
C PRO A 185 -3.13 -1.98 1.98
N ASN A 186 -3.20 -1.97 3.32
CA ASN A 186 -3.01 -0.74 4.07
C ASN A 186 -1.51 -0.42 4.09
N SER A 187 -1.08 0.54 3.26
CA SER A 187 0.34 0.87 3.07
C SER A 187 1.03 1.32 4.36
N GLU A 188 0.32 1.95 5.30
CA GLU A 188 0.91 2.35 6.58
C GLU A 188 1.16 1.14 7.50
N ALA A 189 0.20 0.21 7.58
CA ALA A 189 0.35 -1.00 8.39
C ALA A 189 1.36 -1.98 7.79
N MET A 190 1.47 -2.01 6.45
CA MET A 190 2.35 -2.90 5.70
C MET A 190 3.72 -2.29 5.40
N ALA A 191 4.03 -1.10 5.88
CA ALA A 191 5.26 -0.38 5.52
C ALA A 191 6.53 -1.22 5.76
N ASP A 192 6.63 -1.88 6.91
CA ASP A 192 7.77 -2.74 7.25
C ASP A 192 7.82 -4.01 6.37
N ILE A 193 6.65 -4.56 6.03
CA ILE A 193 6.54 -5.71 5.12
C ILE A 193 6.97 -5.34 3.71
N LEU A 194 6.49 -4.21 3.18
CA LEU A 194 6.86 -3.71 1.87
C LEU A 194 8.36 -3.38 1.79
N ALA A 195 8.91 -2.77 2.84
CA ALA A 195 10.33 -2.48 2.91
C ALA A 195 11.19 -3.75 2.91
N GLY A 196 10.79 -4.77 3.69
CA GLY A 196 11.46 -6.06 3.72
C GLY A 196 11.40 -6.77 2.37
N ILE A 197 10.21 -6.90 1.77
CA ILE A 197 10.04 -7.53 0.46
C ILE A 197 10.83 -6.79 -0.61
N THR A 198 10.85 -5.46 -0.59
CA THR A 198 11.61 -4.68 -1.57
C THR A 198 13.11 -5.02 -1.52
N LYS A 199 13.67 -5.21 -0.31
CA LYS A 199 15.07 -5.66 -0.13
C LYS A 199 15.26 -7.08 -0.65
N ASP A 200 14.32 -7.97 -0.37
CA ASP A 200 14.41 -9.36 -0.84
C ASP A 200 14.31 -9.47 -2.37
N MET A 201 13.52 -8.62 -3.00
CA MET A 201 13.46 -8.55 -4.46
C MET A 201 14.75 -7.97 -5.05
N GLN A 202 15.37 -6.98 -4.40
CA GLN A 202 16.71 -6.50 -4.78
C GLN A 202 17.74 -7.61 -4.69
N TYR A 203 17.74 -8.37 -3.59
CA TYR A 203 18.61 -9.52 -3.41
C TYR A 203 18.39 -10.57 -4.51
N LEU A 204 17.13 -10.87 -4.84
CA LEU A 204 16.76 -11.78 -5.93
C LEU A 204 17.34 -11.30 -7.25
N MET A 205 17.18 -10.03 -7.60
CA MET A 205 17.73 -9.45 -8.84
C MET A 205 19.26 -9.52 -8.86
N ASP A 206 19.93 -9.22 -7.75
CA ASP A 206 21.40 -9.28 -7.64
C ASP A 206 21.94 -10.72 -7.85
N HIS A 207 21.15 -11.71 -7.44
CA HIS A 207 21.47 -13.14 -7.55
C HIS A 207 20.82 -13.82 -8.76
N PHE A 208 20.14 -13.06 -9.61
CA PHE A 208 19.54 -13.59 -10.83
C PHE A 208 20.62 -13.89 -11.87
N THR A 209 20.56 -15.10 -12.43
CA THR A 209 21.48 -15.56 -13.46
C THR A 209 20.74 -16.29 -14.58
N LEU A 210 21.16 -16.05 -15.82
CA LEU A 210 20.77 -16.86 -16.97
C LEU A 210 21.68 -18.10 -17.02
N THR A 211 21.07 -19.27 -17.20
CA THR A 211 21.79 -20.55 -17.33
C THR A 211 22.02 -20.96 -18.77
N LEU A 212 21.27 -20.37 -19.71
CA LEU A 212 21.56 -20.48 -21.13
C LEU A 212 22.84 -19.69 -21.42
N ARG A 213 23.88 -20.38 -21.87
CA ARG A 213 25.03 -19.70 -22.50
C ARG A 213 24.64 -19.28 -23.92
N PRO A 214 25.14 -18.11 -24.40
CA PRO A 214 24.94 -17.66 -25.77
C PRO A 214 25.43 -18.69 -26.80
#